data_AF-A0A258ZB29-F1
#
_entry.id   AF-A0A258ZB29-F1
#
_cell.length_a   1.000
_cell.length_b   1.000
_cell.length_c   1.000
_cell.angle_alpha   90.00
_cell.angle_beta   90.00
_cell.angle_gamma   90.00
#
_symmetry.space_group_name_H-M   'P 1'
#
loop_
_entity.id
_entity.type
_entity.pdbx_description
1 polymer ?
#
loop_
_entity_poly.entity_id
_entity_poly.type
_entity_poly.pdbx_seq_one_letter_code
_entity_poly.pdbx_strand_id
1 'polypeptide(L)'
;MLRRLHSLLRSLLKVLLTTDTKISCYHCGEKSRKSQTLYVFFNGATRPVCCYGCAAILKTVEELGMHDEYQTSKINTPYNDE
;
A
#
# COMPACT_ATOMS: atom_id res chain seq x y z
N MET A 1 18.48 9.98 -35.63
CA MET A 1 18.85 8.68 -35.03
C MET A 1 19.09 8.73 -33.52
N LEU A 2 19.66 9.80 -32.94
CA LEU A 2 19.91 9.92 -31.48
C LEU A 2 18.67 9.83 -30.55
N ARG A 3 17.49 10.26 -30.99
CA ARG A 3 16.27 10.28 -30.16
C ARG A 3 15.78 8.86 -29.78
N ARG A 4 15.98 7.87 -30.65
CA ARG A 4 15.60 6.47 -30.37
C ARG A 4 16.57 5.81 -29.39
N LEU A 5 17.86 6.13 -29.48
CA LEU A 5 18.88 5.64 -28.55
C LEU A 5 18.63 6.14 -27.11
N HIS A 6 18.23 7.41 -26.96
CA HIS A 6 17.85 7.97 -25.66
C HIS A 6 16.56 7.36 -25.06
N SER A 7 15.59 7.02 -25.90
CA SER A 7 14.35 6.35 -25.48
C SER A 7 14.63 4.94 -24.93
N LEU A 8 15.46 4.17 -25.64
CA LEU A 8 15.83 2.82 -25.23
C LEU A 8 16.67 2.82 -23.95
N LEU A 9 17.62 3.76 -23.82
CA LEU A 9 18.42 3.93 -22.60
C LEU A 9 17.56 4.28 -21.38
N ARG A 10 16.58 5.18 -21.53
CA ARG A 10 15.62 5.51 -20.45
C ARG A 10 14.73 4.33 -20.08
N SER A 11 14.29 3.55 -21.06
CA SER A 11 13.43 2.37 -20.82
C SER A 11 14.19 1.25 -20.09
N LEU A 12 15.44 0.96 -20.50
CA LEU A 12 16.30 -0.02 -19.83
C LEU A 12 16.64 0.40 -18.39
N LEU A 13 16.99 1.69 -18.18
CA LEU A 13 17.27 2.21 -16.84
C LEU A 13 16.04 2.06 -15.91
N LYS A 14 14.84 2.28 -16.45
CA LYS A 14 13.58 2.11 -15.72
C LYS A 14 13.35 0.65 -15.31
N VAL A 15 13.58 -0.31 -16.20
CA VAL A 15 13.43 -1.74 -15.91
C VAL A 15 14.42 -2.19 -14.83
N LEU A 16 15.69 -1.81 -14.95
CA LEU A 16 16.75 -2.12 -13.98
C LEU A 16 16.47 -1.58 -12.56
N LEU A 17 15.68 -0.52 -12.44
CA LEU A 17 15.30 0.10 -11.17
C LEU A 17 13.96 -0.39 -10.59
N THR A 18 13.24 -1.29 -11.29
CA THR A 18 11.83 -1.62 -10.94
C THR A 18 11.61 -2.99 -10.29
N THR A 19 12.61 -3.57 -9.64
CA THR A 19 12.41 -4.74 -8.75
C THR A 19 11.85 -4.31 -7.38
N ASP A 20 10.83 -3.45 -7.37
CA ASP A 20 10.20 -3.03 -6.13
C ASP A 20 9.12 -4.03 -5.73
N THR A 21 9.30 -4.66 -4.57
CA THR A 21 8.38 -5.67 -4.09
C THR A 21 7.02 -5.04 -3.77
N LYS A 22 5.94 -5.77 -4.01
CA LYS A 22 4.59 -5.32 -3.66
C LYS A 22 4.23 -5.75 -2.25
N ILE A 23 3.61 -4.85 -1.48
CA ILE A 23 3.12 -5.08 -0.12
C ILE A 23 1.61 -4.83 -0.10
N SER A 24 0.86 -5.75 0.49
CA SER A 24 -0.58 -5.60 0.70
C SER A 24 -0.87 -4.58 1.80
N CYS A 25 -1.84 -3.70 1.53
CA CYS A 25 -2.35 -2.74 2.49
C CYS A 25 -3.07 -3.47 3.62
N TYR A 26 -2.74 -3.14 4.87
CA TYR A 26 -3.42 -3.70 6.05
C TYR A 26 -4.90 -3.30 6.12
N HIS A 27 -5.27 -2.18 5.50
CA HIS A 27 -6.65 -1.69 5.51
C HIS A 27 -7.53 -2.28 4.40
N CYS A 28 -7.16 -2.09 3.14
CA CYS A 28 -8.01 -2.48 2.00
C CYS A 28 -7.54 -3.75 1.28
N GLY A 29 -6.37 -4.30 1.64
CA GLY A 29 -5.81 -5.49 0.98
C GLY A 29 -5.10 -5.21 -0.35
N GLU A 30 -5.31 -4.06 -0.99
CA GLU A 30 -4.65 -3.71 -2.26
C GLU A 30 -3.12 -3.72 -2.15
N LYS A 31 -2.47 -4.11 -3.25
CA LYS A 31 -1.00 -4.18 -3.35
C LYS A 31 -0.41 -2.84 -3.78
N SER A 32 0.45 -2.26 -2.95
CA SER A 32 1.26 -1.07 -3.29
C SER A 32 2.72 -1.46 -3.49
N ARG A 33 3.44 -0.67 -4.28
CA ARG A 33 4.90 -0.74 -4.39
C ARG A 33 5.51 -0.41 -3.03
N LYS A 34 6.48 -1.19 -2.53
CA LYS A 34 7.11 -0.96 -1.23
C LYS A 34 7.69 0.45 -1.10
N SER A 35 8.24 1.01 -2.18
CA SER A 35 8.72 2.41 -2.22
C SER A 35 7.61 3.47 -2.06
N GLN A 36 6.35 3.09 -2.22
CA GLN A 36 5.16 3.94 -2.13
C GLN A 36 4.26 3.57 -0.94
N THR A 37 4.60 2.53 -0.18
CA THR A 37 3.87 2.11 1.00
C THR A 37 4.11 3.10 2.15
N LEU A 38 3.03 3.52 2.79
CA LEU A 38 3.10 4.29 4.03
C LEU A 38 3.08 3.34 5.23
N TYR A 39 3.74 3.71 6.30
CA TYR A 39 3.75 2.94 7.55
C TYR A 39 3.11 3.77 8.66
N VAL A 40 2.09 3.20 9.29
CA VAL A 40 1.36 3.85 10.40
C VAL A 40 1.40 2.96 11.64
N PHE A 41 1.29 3.56 12.82
CA PHE A 41 1.12 2.82 14.06
C PHE A 41 -0.37 2.56 14.29
N PHE A 42 -0.75 1.30 14.45
CA PHE A 42 -2.14 0.87 14.65
C PHE A 42 -2.20 -0.39 15.52
N ASN A 43 -3.00 -0.36 16.57
CA ASN A 43 -3.18 -1.46 17.53
C ASN A 43 -1.84 -2.01 18.06
N GLY A 44 -0.98 -1.11 18.54
CA GLY A 44 0.34 -1.47 19.10
C GLY A 44 1.40 -1.93 18.09
N ALA A 45 1.12 -1.92 16.78
CA ALA A 45 2.04 -2.39 15.75
C ALA A 45 2.19 -1.42 14.58
N THR A 46 3.36 -1.44 13.93
CA THR A 46 3.56 -0.72 12.67
C THR A 46 2.90 -1.53 11.53
N ARG A 47 1.98 -0.91 10.79
CA ARG A 47 1.21 -1.54 9.71
C ARG A 47 1.43 -0.81 8.37
N PRO A 48 1.62 -1.55 7.26
CA PRO A 48 1.72 -0.95 5.93
C PRO A 48 0.34 -0.58 5.37
N VAL A 49 0.23 0.58 4.73
CA VAL A 49 -0.97 1.02 3.99
C VAL A 49 -0.62 1.61 2.62
N CYS A 50 -1.53 1.49 1.66
CA CYS A 50 -1.27 1.88 0.27
C CYS A 50 -1.38 3.39 0.00
N CYS A 51 -2.09 4.15 0.83
CA CYS A 51 -2.33 5.58 0.60
C CYS A 51 -2.67 6.33 1.90
N TYR A 52 -2.66 7.67 1.83
CA TYR A 52 -3.03 8.54 2.96
C TYR A 52 -4.48 8.36 3.40
N GLY A 53 -5.39 7.94 2.51
CA GLY A 53 -6.77 7.62 2.87
C GLY A 53 -6.85 6.41 3.82
N CYS A 54 -6.14 5.33 3.52
CA CYS A 54 -6.05 4.17 4.41
C CYS A 54 -5.36 4.51 5.73
N ALA A 55 -4.34 5.38 5.71
CA ALA A 55 -3.70 5.90 6.91
C ALA A 55 -4.69 6.68 7.79
N ALA A 56 -5.50 7.56 7.20
CA ALA A 56 -6.51 8.33 7.91
C ALA A 56 -7.55 7.44 8.58
N ILE A 57 -8.03 6.40 7.89
CA ILE A 57 -8.99 5.45 8.48
C ILE A 57 -8.40 4.76 9.71
N LEU A 58 -7.17 4.21 9.62
CA LEU A 58 -6.54 3.56 10.77
C LEU A 58 -6.29 4.53 11.92
N LYS A 59 -5.91 5.78 11.61
CA LYS A 59 -5.76 6.83 12.62
C LYS A 59 -7.08 7.12 13.34
N THR A 60 -8.19 7.28 12.61
CA THR A 60 -9.51 7.52 13.20
C THR A 60 -9.96 6.35 14.07
N VAL A 61 -9.73 5.11 13.64
CA VAL A 61 -10.05 3.93 14.45
C VAL A 61 -9.25 3.92 15.75
N GLU A 62 -7.96 4.25 15.69
CA GLU A 62 -7.09 4.36 16.88
C GLU A 62 -7.58 5.45 17.84
N GLU A 63 -7.87 6.65 17.31
CA GLU A 63 -8.33 7.80 18.10
C GLU A 63 -9.69 7.57 18.78
N LEU A 64 -10.57 6.77 18.15
CA LEU A 64 -11.88 6.42 18.69
C LEU A 64 -11.87 5.13 19.52
N GLY A 65 -10.76 4.40 19.58
CA GLY A 65 -10.67 3.11 20.28
C GLY A 65 -11.54 2.01 19.69
N MET A 66 -11.80 2.05 18.38
CA MET A 66 -12.77 1.16 17.68
C MET A 66 -12.10 -0.07 17.04
N HIS A 67 -11.05 -0.62 17.66
CA HIS A 67 -10.25 -1.71 17.09
C HIS A 67 -11.06 -2.98 16.85
N ASP A 68 -12.00 -3.31 17.74
CA ASP A 68 -12.81 -4.52 17.68
C ASP A 68 -13.88 -4.44 16.57
N GLU A 69 -14.54 -3.30 16.42
CA GLU A 69 -15.49 -3.05 15.33
C GLU A 69 -14.77 -3.04 13.99
N TYR A 70 -13.59 -2.41 13.93
CA TYR A 70 -12.74 -2.42 12.76
C TYR A 70 -12.40 -3.87 12.37
N GLN A 71 -11.93 -4.68 13.31
CA GLN A 71 -11.54 -6.07 13.04
C GLN A 71 -12.74 -6.91 12.57
N THR A 72 -13.91 -6.73 13.20
CA THR A 72 -15.15 -7.41 12.82
C THR A 72 -15.59 -7.03 11.40
N SER A 73 -15.45 -5.76 11.01
CA SER A 73 -15.79 -5.29 9.66
C SER A 73 -14.98 -6.00 8.57
N LYS A 74 -13.73 -6.39 8.88
CA LYS A 74 -12.83 -7.09 7.95
C LYS A 74 -13.14 -8.57 7.80
N ILE A 75 -13.83 -9.18 8.77
CA ILE A 75 -14.27 -10.58 8.68
C ILE A 75 -15.56 -10.67 7.84
N ASN A 76 -16.44 -9.67 7.96
CA ASN A 76 -17.76 -9.67 7.34
C ASN A 76 -17.81 -9.04 5.93
N THR A 77 -16.69 -8.53 5.42
CA THR A 77 -16.54 -8.18 4.01
C THR A 77 -15.74 -9.30 3.33
N PRO A 78 -16.34 -10.12 2.44
CA PRO A 78 -15.56 -11.07 1.69
C PRO A 78 -14.54 -10.30 0.85
N TYR A 79 -13.27 -10.65 1.04
CA TYR A 79 -12.17 -10.25 0.21
C TYR A 79 -12.43 -10.83 -1.20
N ASN A 80 -12.89 -10.00 -2.14
CA ASN A 80 -13.12 -10.42 -3.52
C ASN A 80 -11.78 -10.40 -4.26
N ASP A 81 -11.19 -11.58 -4.44
CA ASP A 81 -10.02 -11.85 -5.28
C ASP A 81 -10.40 -11.98 -6.78
N GLU A 82 -11.09 -10.99 -7.36
CA GLU A 82 -11.34 -10.92 -8.82
C GLU A 82 -10.66 -9.69 -9.47
#